data_AF-A0A7R9R164-F1
#
_entry.id   AF-A0A7R9R164-F1
#
_cell.length_a   1.000
_cell.length_b   1.000
_cell.length_c   1.000
_cell.angle_alpha   90.00
_cell.angle_beta   90.00
_cell.angle_gamma   90.00
#
_symmetry.space_group_name_H-M   'P 1'
#
loop_
_entity.id
_entity.type
_entity.pdbx_description
1 polymer ?
#
loop_
_entity_poly.entity_id
_entity_poly.type
_entity_poly.pdbx_seq_one_letter_code
_entity_poly.pdbx_strand_id
1 'polypeptide(L)'
;INNCVGELNQKYFIQFLIYTGTACTYVIISIIVAFLRSKLDSHQRMIHTSVLLIEALLFGLFVVAVLTDQFQAICANETAIDRYLTQHSSKANKTQNKTKLKSKKLMA
;
A
#
# COMPACT_ATOMS: atom_id res chain seq x y z
N ILE A 1 4.54 -5.95 -15.11
CA ILE A 1 5.82 -5.18 -15.09
C ILE A 1 6.95 -6.19 -15.23
N ASN A 2 7.89 -5.99 -16.17
CA ASN A 2 9.03 -6.89 -16.39
C ASN A 2 10.29 -6.40 -15.63
N ASN A 3 10.13 -6.08 -14.34
CA ASN A 3 11.20 -5.67 -13.44
C ASN A 3 10.85 -6.17 -12.02
N CYS A 4 11.85 -6.42 -11.21
CA CYS A 4 11.67 -6.76 -9.80
C CYS A 4 11.09 -5.57 -9.03
N VAL A 5 10.09 -5.83 -8.20
CA VAL A 5 9.56 -4.86 -7.24
C VAL A 5 10.38 -4.98 -5.96
N GLY A 6 11.12 -3.92 -5.62
CA GLY A 6 11.92 -3.82 -4.41
C GLY A 6 11.87 -2.40 -3.84
N GLU A 7 12.58 -2.15 -2.73
CA GLU A 7 12.51 -0.91 -1.93
C GLU A 7 12.64 0.37 -2.78
N LEU A 8 13.55 0.39 -3.76
CA LEU A 8 13.78 1.56 -4.63
C LEU A 8 12.69 1.79 -5.68
N ASN A 9 11.93 0.76 -6.07
CA ASN A 9 10.86 0.82 -7.09
C ASN A 9 9.45 0.67 -6.52
N GLN A 10 9.33 0.46 -5.22
CA GLN A 10 8.06 0.23 -4.54
C GLN A 10 7.08 1.40 -4.73
N LYS A 11 7.56 2.65 -4.73
CA LYS A 11 6.72 3.84 -4.94
C LYS A 11 6.02 3.82 -6.31
N TYR A 12 6.74 3.48 -7.38
CA TYR A 12 6.17 3.42 -8.72
C TYR A 12 5.17 2.26 -8.85
N PHE A 13 5.43 1.15 -8.17
CA PHE A 13 4.51 0.02 -8.11
C PHE A 13 3.21 0.37 -7.38
N ILE A 14 3.29 1.01 -6.21
CA ILE A 14 2.10 1.51 -5.49
C ILE A 14 1.33 2.52 -6.34
N GLN A 15 2.03 3.44 -7.00
CA GLN A 15 1.40 4.41 -7.88
C GLN A 15 0.63 3.73 -9.03
N PHE A 16 1.22 2.70 -9.63
CA PHE A 16 0.56 1.86 -10.62
C PHE A 16 -0.70 1.17 -10.07
N LEU A 17 -0.63 0.61 -8.86
CA LEU A 17 -1.78 -0.05 -8.21
C LEU A 17 -2.91 0.94 -7.93
N ILE A 18 -2.60 2.15 -7.44
CA ILE A 18 -3.61 3.19 -7.20
C ILE A 18 -4.30 3.59 -8.50
N TYR A 19 -3.55 3.88 -9.57
CA TYR A 19 -4.15 4.24 -10.86
C TYR A 19 -5.00 3.12 -11.42
N THR A 20 -4.54 1.87 -11.31
CA THR A 20 -5.32 0.71 -11.72
C THR A 20 -6.61 0.59 -10.93
N GLY A 21 -6.56 0.75 -9.61
CA GLY A 21 -7.73 0.75 -8.74
C GLY A 21 -8.72 1.85 -9.13
N THR A 22 -8.25 3.07 -9.40
CA THR A 22 -9.12 4.16 -9.86
C THR A 22 -9.77 3.87 -11.20
N ALA A 23 -9.08 3.21 -12.13
CA ALA A 23 -9.65 2.79 -13.40
C ALA A 23 -10.76 1.74 -13.21
N CYS A 24 -10.55 0.75 -12.35
CA CYS A 24 -11.59 -0.23 -12.00
C CYS A 24 -12.82 0.45 -11.37
N THR A 25 -12.62 1.40 -10.45
CA THR A 25 -13.72 2.19 -9.86
C THR A 25 -14.46 3.00 -10.91
N TYR A 26 -13.75 3.63 -11.85
CA TYR A 26 -14.36 4.40 -12.94
C TYR A 26 -15.27 3.53 -13.84
N VAL A 27 -14.82 2.31 -14.16
CA VAL A 27 -15.62 1.35 -14.93
C VAL A 27 -16.89 0.95 -14.17
N ILE A 28 -16.79 0.65 -12.87
CA ILE A 28 -17.94 0.30 -12.03
C ILE A 28 -18.96 1.46 -11.99
N ILE A 29 -18.51 2.69 -11.78
CA ILE A 29 -19.38 3.88 -11.78
C ILE A 29 -20.04 4.05 -13.16
N SER A 30 -19.28 3.87 -14.24
CA SER A 30 -19.81 3.98 -15.61
C SER A 30 -20.90 2.93 -15.88
N ILE A 31 -20.76 1.72 -15.36
CA ILE A 31 -21.77 0.65 -15.45
C ILE A 31 -23.02 1.02 -14.65
N ILE A 32 -22.88 1.53 -13.43
CA ILE A 32 -24.02 1.98 -12.60
C ILE A 32 -24.77 3.10 -13.32
N VAL A 33 -24.07 4.11 -13.83
CA VAL A 33 -24.67 5.22 -14.58
C VAL A 33 -25.37 4.72 -15.84
N ALA A 34 -24.77 3.77 -16.56
CA ALA A 34 -25.38 3.17 -17.74
C ALA A 34 -26.69 2.45 -17.39
N PHE A 35 -26.71 1.68 -16.29
CA PHE A 35 -27.89 0.97 -15.80
C PHE A 35 -29.02 1.94 -15.41
N LEU A 36 -28.68 3.04 -14.72
CA LEU A 36 -29.65 4.07 -14.33
C LEU A 36 -30.23 4.85 -15.52
N ARG A 37 -29.46 5.00 -16.61
CA ARG A 37 -29.89 5.76 -17.80
C ARG A 37 -30.60 4.90 -18.85
N SER A 38 -30.45 3.58 -18.83
CA SER A 38 -31.00 2.72 -19.86
C SER A 38 -32.47 2.38 -19.63
N LYS A 39 -33.33 2.77 -20.59
CA LYS A 39 -34.74 2.33 -20.71
C LYS A 39 -34.99 1.24 -21.76
N LEU A 40 -33.99 0.85 -22.56
CA LEU A 40 -34.20 -0.11 -23.66
C LEU A 40 -32.95 -0.96 -23.95
N ASP A 41 -33.19 -2.26 -24.04
CA ASP A 41 -32.22 -3.35 -24.13
C ASP A 41 -31.68 -3.52 -25.56
N SER A 42 -30.37 -3.39 -25.72
CA SER A 42 -29.67 -3.87 -26.90
C SER A 42 -28.74 -5.00 -26.46
N HIS A 43 -28.91 -6.20 -27.02
CA HIS A 43 -28.19 -7.42 -26.62
C HIS A 43 -26.66 -7.24 -26.63
N GLN A 44 -26.13 -6.49 -27.60
CA GLN A 44 -24.70 -6.18 -27.69
C GLN A 44 -24.20 -5.31 -26.53
N ARG A 45 -24.99 -4.32 -26.07
CA ARG A 45 -24.63 -3.46 -24.93
C ARG A 45 -24.58 -4.27 -23.63
N MET A 46 -25.50 -5.22 -23.45
CA MET A 46 -25.50 -6.10 -22.28
C MET A 46 -24.23 -6.94 -22.19
N ILE A 47 -23.81 -7.56 -23.30
CA ILE A 47 -22.62 -8.42 -23.34
C ILE A 47 -21.36 -7.59 -23.03
N HIS A 48 -21.15 -6.47 -23.72
CA HIS A 48 -19.98 -5.62 -23.45
C HIS A 48 -19.94 -5.14 -21.99
N THR A 49 -21.08 -4.71 -21.44
CA THR A 49 -21.17 -4.24 -20.05
C THR A 49 -20.88 -5.38 -19.06
N SER A 50 -21.35 -6.60 -19.34
CA SER A 50 -21.08 -7.76 -18.47
C SER A 50 -19.61 -8.16 -18.45
N VAL A 51 -18.92 -8.14 -19.59
CA VAL A 51 -17.49 -8.47 -19.68
C VAL A 51 -16.66 -7.42 -18.94
N LEU A 52 -16.96 -6.13 -19.16
CA LEU A 52 -16.35 -5.02 -18.44
C LEU A 52 -16.54 -5.10 -16.92
N LEU A 53 -17.73 -5.54 -16.47
CA LEU A 53 -18.00 -5.71 -15.04
C LEU A 53 -17.13 -6.82 -14.43
N ILE A 54 -17.07 -7.98 -15.08
CA ILE A 54 -16.28 -9.13 -14.60
C ILE A 54 -14.79 -8.76 -14.57
N GLU A 55 -14.29 -8.13 -15.64
CA GLU A 55 -12.90 -7.67 -15.72
C GLU A 55 -12.57 -6.68 -14.61
N ALA A 56 -13.40 -5.65 -14.40
CA ALA A 56 -13.19 -4.65 -13.35
C ALA A 56 -13.23 -5.24 -11.93
N LEU A 57 -14.08 -6.24 -11.68
CA LEU A 57 -14.16 -6.90 -10.37
C LEU A 57 -12.96 -7.79 -10.09
N LEU A 58 -12.55 -8.62 -11.06
CA LEU A 58 -11.39 -9.50 -10.93
C LEU A 58 -10.11 -8.68 -10.74
N PHE A 59 -9.91 -7.67 -11.58
CA PHE A 59 -8.73 -6.82 -11.52
C PHE A 59 -8.77 -5.92 -10.28
N GLY A 60 -9.94 -5.38 -9.92
CA GLY A 60 -10.13 -4.54 -8.74
C GLY A 60 -9.83 -5.27 -7.43
N LEU A 61 -10.38 -6.48 -7.24
CA LEU A 61 -10.13 -7.28 -6.03
C LEU A 61 -8.65 -7.65 -5.90
N PHE A 62 -8.03 -8.07 -7.01
CA PHE A 62 -6.60 -8.37 -7.05
C PHE A 62 -5.75 -7.15 -6.67
N VAL A 63 -6.05 -5.98 -7.24
CA VAL A 63 -5.34 -4.73 -6.93
C VAL A 63 -5.48 -4.35 -5.45
N VAL A 64 -6.68 -4.47 -4.87
CA VAL A 64 -6.88 -4.17 -3.45
C VAL A 64 -6.09 -5.12 -2.57
N ALA A 65 -6.09 -6.42 -2.84
CA ALA A 65 -5.31 -7.40 -2.07
C ALA A 65 -3.82 -7.06 -2.10
N VAL A 66 -3.25 -6.84 -3.29
CA VAL A 66 -1.84 -6.48 -3.44
C VAL A 66 -1.55 -5.11 -2.79
N LEU A 67 -2.43 -4.13 -2.92
CA LEU A 67 -2.26 -2.81 -2.30
C LEU A 67 -2.22 -2.92 -0.77
N THR A 68 -3.07 -3.76 -0.18
CA THR A 68 -3.15 -3.96 1.27
C THR A 68 -1.86 -4.59 1.81
N ASP A 69 -1.33 -5.60 1.13
CA ASP A 69 -0.05 -6.23 1.48
C ASP A 69 1.09 -5.22 1.43
N GLN A 70 1.16 -4.41 0.37
CA GLN A 70 2.20 -3.40 0.22
C GLN A 70 2.03 -2.23 1.21
N PHE A 71 0.79 -1.89 1.59
CA PHE A 71 0.50 -0.87 2.60
C PHE A 71 0.89 -1.35 4.01
N GLN A 72 0.61 -2.61 4.35
CA GLN A 72 1.05 -3.21 5.59
C GLN A 72 2.59 -3.23 5.69
N ALA A 73 3.29 -3.51 4.60
CA ALA A 73 4.75 -3.43 4.56
C ALA A 73 5.25 -2.01 4.84
N ILE A 74 4.59 -0.97 4.32
CA ILE A 74 4.95 0.44 4.59
C ILE A 74 4.69 0.78 6.07
N CYS A 75 3.51 0.46 6.62
CA CYS A 75 3.17 0.74 8.01
C CYS A 75 4.06 -0.03 9.00
N ALA A 76 4.43 -1.28 8.67
CA ALA A 76 5.35 -2.08 9.45
C ALA A 76 6.78 -1.52 9.40
N ASN A 77 7.19 -0.90 8.30
CA ASN A 77 8.53 -0.32 8.16
C ASN A 77 8.68 0.99 8.97
N GLU A 78 7.64 1.81 9.06
CA GLU A 78 7.56 2.94 10.01
C GLU A 78 7.75 2.45 11.47
N THR A 79 7.10 1.35 11.85
CA THR A 79 7.26 0.75 13.19
C THR A 79 8.61 0.05 13.38
N ALA A 80 9.24 -0.46 12.32
CA ALA A 80 10.58 -1.04 12.38
C ALA A 80 11.67 0.04 12.54
N ILE A 81 11.52 1.20 11.90
CA ILE A 81 12.37 2.37 12.11
C ILE A 81 12.22 2.88 13.54
N ASP A 82 11.00 2.97 14.07
CA ASP A 82 10.76 3.34 15.48
C ASP A 82 11.45 2.36 16.45
N ARG A 83 11.42 1.06 16.15
CA ARG A 83 12.19 0.05 16.91
C ARG A 83 13.69 0.23 16.79
N TYR A 84 14.20 0.53 15.60
CA TYR A 84 15.64 0.76 15.38
C TYR A 84 16.11 2.03 16.11
N LEU A 85 15.36 3.12 16.01
CA LEU A 85 15.61 4.38 16.72
C LEU A 85 15.53 4.19 18.24
N THR A 86 14.53 3.46 18.74
CA THR A 86 14.41 3.11 20.17
C THR A 86 15.60 2.27 20.63
N GLN A 87 16.04 1.30 19.83
CA GLN A 87 17.19 0.46 20.15
C GLN A 87 18.50 1.27 20.16
N HIS A 88 18.67 2.19 19.21
CA HIS A 88 19.83 3.10 19.16
C HIS A 88 19.82 4.09 20.33
N SER A 89 18.67 4.67 20.66
CA SER A 89 18.50 5.60 21.78
C SER A 89 18.74 4.92 23.13
N SER A 90 18.28 3.67 23.29
CA SER A 90 18.50 2.87 24.50
C SER A 90 19.98 2.45 24.66
N LYS A 91 20.68 2.13 23.56
CA LYS A 91 22.12 1.86 23.55
C LYS A 91 22.94 3.11 23.87
N ALA A 92 22.59 4.27 23.31
CA ALA A 92 23.26 5.55 23.59
C ALA A 92 23.13 5.96 25.07
N ASN A 93 21.94 5.81 25.66
CA ASN A 93 21.68 6.10 27.07
C ASN A 93 22.44 5.15 28.03
N LYS A 94 22.53 3.85 27.70
CA LYS A 94 23.33 2.89 28.49
C LYS A 94 24.82 3.24 28.50
N THR A 95 25.35 3.69 27.37
CA THR A 95 26.77 4.09 27.25
C THR A 95 27.05 5.35 28.07
N GLN A 96 26.21 6.39 27.98
CA GLN A 96 26.38 7.61 28.79
C GLN A 96 26.33 7.33 30.31
N ASN A 97 25.40 6.49 30.77
CA ASN A 97 25.28 6.15 32.18
C ASN A 97 26.49 5.37 32.71
N LYS A 98 27.07 4.48 31.89
CA LYS A 98 28.32 3.80 32.25
C LYS A 98 29.49 4.78 32.37
N THR A 99 29.61 5.74 31.47
CA THR A 99 30.70 6.74 31.50
C THR A 99 30.58 7.66 32.73
N LYS A 100 29.36 8.12 33.06
CA LYS A 100 29.09 8.90 34.26
C LYS A 100 29.43 8.15 35.55
N LEU A 101 29.08 6.86 35.62
CA LEU A 101 29.37 6.03 36.79
C LEU A 101 30.88 5.79 36.97
N LYS A 102 31.60 5.57 35.86
CA LYS A 102 33.05 5.39 35.86
C LYS A 102 33.78 6.68 36.30
N SER A 103 33.29 7.84 35.86
CA SER A 103 33.84 9.15 36.28
C SER A 103 33.62 9.43 37.76
N LYS A 104 32.46 9.09 38.33
CA LYS A 104 32.20 9.25 39.77
C LYS A 104 33.09 8.37 40.64
N LYS A 105 33.41 7.15 40.16
CA LYS A 105 34.27 6.20 40.87
C LYS A 105 35.76 6.55 40.81
N LEU A 106 36.15 7.47 39.93
CA LEU A 106 37.53 7.96 39.80
C LEU A 106 37.80 9.21 40.65
N MET A 107 36.74 9.81 41.22
CA MET A 107 36.80 11.03 42.05
C MET A 107 36.54 10.75 43.54
N ALA A 108 36.33 9.48 43.91
CA ALA A 108 36.21 8.99 45.28
C ALA A 108 37.41 8.08 45.57
#